data_AF-A0A252E346-F1
#
_entry.id   AF-A0A252E346-F1
#
_cell.length_a   1.000
_cell.length_b   1.000
_cell.length_c   1.000
_cell.angle_alpha   90.00
_cell.angle_beta   90.00
_cell.angle_gamma   90.00
#
_symmetry.space_group_name_H-M   'P 1'
#
loop_
_entity.id
_entity.type
_entity.pdbx_description
1 polymer ?
#
loop_
_entity_poly.entity_id
_entity_poly.type
_entity_poly.pdbx_seq_one_letter_code
_entity_poly.pdbx_strand_id
1 'polypeptide(L)'
;MGTSFITHITANLRSYFQDITEDVHSPLSPLPSSPSLPSLAGPVLSLGGGGPDVENAIQWMINEVRGCTDCATKVNVVVIRTYGNHDYNRVINAMKGVKSVETLIISNQQDANKGEIVAKVRNADVIFFAGGDQCQYIRKWKNTKLEAAVNSVYARGGGIGGTSAGAMIQSEFIYDACASSEVGIETRDALEDPYKDITFTYNFFKWKYLKGTIVDTHLDRRKRMGRIMAFIARQIQDGKSQSALGIAISEETSVVVDKYGIAKVIGRGSAYFVLGDHPPEVCKPRTPLTFSDYKIWRIRRGDSFDLKNIPTRGYYLRSVKRGRFSSDPY
;
A
#
# COMPACT_ATOMS: atom_id res chain seq x y z
N MET A 1 -30.94 54.14 19.06
CA MET A 1 -29.57 53.75 18.64
C MET A 1 -29.48 52.22 18.60
N GLY A 2 -29.94 51.58 17.53
CA GLY A 2 -30.05 50.11 17.50
C GLY A 2 -30.16 49.47 16.12
N THR A 3 -29.79 50.18 15.06
CA THR A 3 -29.97 49.71 13.67
C THR A 3 -28.68 49.74 12.83
N SER A 4 -27.54 50.15 13.40
CA SER A 4 -26.25 50.17 12.69
C SER A 4 -25.37 48.94 12.97
N PHE A 5 -25.56 48.27 14.12
CA PHE A 5 -24.72 47.12 14.51
C PHE A 5 -25.10 45.79 13.82
N ILE A 6 -26.38 45.59 13.47
CA ILE A 6 -26.83 44.33 12.83
C ILE A 6 -26.42 44.28 11.35
N THR A 7 -26.32 45.43 10.68
CA THR A 7 -25.98 45.53 9.26
C THR A 7 -24.48 45.31 9.00
N HIS A 8 -23.62 45.69 9.94
CA HIS A 8 -22.17 45.41 9.86
C HIS A 8 -21.83 43.94 10.15
N ILE A 9 -22.57 43.27 11.03
CA ILE A 9 -22.37 41.83 11.30
C ILE A 9 -22.80 40.99 10.08
N THR A 10 -23.88 41.35 9.39
CA THR A 10 -24.33 40.63 8.18
C THR A 10 -23.43 40.85 6.96
N ALA A 11 -22.81 42.02 6.82
CA ALA A 11 -21.86 42.30 5.73
C ALA A 11 -20.53 41.54 5.90
N ASN A 12 -19.97 41.47 7.12
CA ASN A 12 -18.73 40.76 7.40
C ASN A 12 -18.90 39.23 7.41
N LEU A 13 -20.08 38.70 7.78
CA LEU A 13 -20.37 37.27 7.62
C LEU A 13 -20.45 36.87 6.14
N ARG A 14 -21.00 37.72 5.27
CA ARG A 14 -21.05 37.45 3.82
C ARG A 14 -19.67 37.42 3.16
N SER A 15 -18.76 38.32 3.52
CA SER A 15 -17.38 38.27 3.01
C SER A 15 -16.62 37.06 3.56
N TYR A 16 -16.80 36.73 4.84
CA TYR A 16 -16.17 35.56 5.46
C TYR A 16 -16.66 34.23 4.83
N PHE A 17 -17.94 34.15 4.45
CA PHE A 17 -18.48 32.98 3.73
C PHE A 17 -18.13 32.98 2.24
N GLN A 18 -17.88 34.13 1.60
CA GLN A 18 -17.36 34.19 0.23
C GLN A 18 -15.90 33.73 0.16
N ASP A 19 -15.06 34.15 1.11
CA ASP A 19 -13.65 33.71 1.19
C ASP A 19 -13.53 32.20 1.49
N ILE A 20 -14.45 31.62 2.28
CA ILE A 20 -14.49 30.16 2.55
C ILE A 20 -14.96 29.36 1.33
N THR A 21 -15.68 29.98 0.38
CA THR A 21 -16.11 29.32 -0.86
C THR A 21 -15.11 29.40 -2.01
N GLU A 22 -14.10 30.26 -1.96
CA GLU A 22 -13.05 30.34 -2.99
C GLU A 22 -11.87 29.36 -2.76
N ASP A 23 -11.68 28.86 -1.54
CA ASP A 23 -10.64 27.85 -1.23
C ASP A 23 -11.10 26.38 -1.36
N VAL A 24 -12.31 26.14 -1.87
CA VAL A 24 -12.78 24.80 -2.21
C VAL A 24 -12.28 24.42 -3.61
N HIS A 25 -11.15 23.71 -3.64
CA HIS A 25 -10.66 22.89 -4.74
C HIS A 25 -11.00 23.40 -6.15
N SER A 26 -10.14 24.26 -6.69
CA SER A 26 -9.91 24.22 -8.14
C SER A 26 -9.57 22.77 -8.51
N PRO A 27 -10.35 22.08 -9.36
CA PRO A 27 -9.91 20.83 -9.93
C PRO A 27 -8.58 21.10 -10.63
N LEU A 28 -7.55 20.31 -10.31
CA LEU A 28 -6.26 20.38 -10.98
C LEU A 28 -6.53 20.47 -12.49
N SER A 29 -6.07 21.55 -13.14
CA SER A 29 -6.24 21.72 -14.58
C SER A 29 -5.77 20.45 -15.29
N PRO A 30 -6.53 19.92 -16.26
CA PRO A 30 -6.10 18.75 -17.01
C PRO A 30 -4.74 19.05 -17.64
N LEU A 31 -3.73 18.29 -17.23
CA LEU A 31 -2.37 18.41 -17.75
C LEU A 31 -2.39 18.15 -19.26
N PRO A 32 -1.52 18.82 -20.05
CA PRO A 32 -1.48 18.65 -21.50
C PRO A 32 -1.36 17.17 -21.88
N SER A 33 -2.09 16.78 -22.92
CA SER A 33 -2.09 15.43 -23.48
C SER A 33 -0.66 15.04 -23.86
N SER A 34 -0.14 14.02 -23.17
CA SER A 34 1.10 13.38 -23.60
C SER A 34 0.86 12.66 -24.92
N PRO A 35 1.88 12.50 -25.79
CA PRO A 35 1.78 11.55 -26.90
C PRO A 35 1.23 10.23 -26.37
N SER A 36 0.33 9.59 -27.12
CA SER A 36 -0.38 8.38 -26.66
C SER A 36 0.65 7.30 -26.32
N LEU A 37 0.94 7.16 -25.03
CA LEU A 37 1.85 6.14 -24.52
C LEU A 37 1.31 4.76 -24.94
N PRO A 38 2.19 3.80 -25.28
CA PRO A 38 1.75 2.47 -25.68
C PRO A 38 0.93 1.81 -24.55
N SER A 39 -0.10 1.04 -24.94
CA SER A 39 -0.91 0.31 -23.95
C SER A 39 -0.09 -0.82 -23.34
N LEU A 40 -0.06 -0.90 -22.02
CA LEU A 40 0.67 -1.93 -21.28
C LEU A 40 -0.23 -3.13 -21.03
N ALA A 41 0.35 -4.34 -20.90
CA ALA A 41 -0.43 -5.58 -20.84
C ALA A 41 -1.03 -5.90 -19.46
N GLY A 42 -0.69 -5.11 -18.42
CA GLY A 42 -1.18 -5.24 -17.04
C GLY A 42 -2.57 -4.62 -16.83
N PRO A 43 -2.85 -3.98 -15.66
CA PRO A 43 -1.92 -3.67 -14.57
C PRO A 43 -1.58 -4.88 -13.70
N VAL A 44 -0.43 -4.81 -13.03
CA VAL A 44 0.04 -5.83 -12.08
C VAL A 44 0.67 -5.20 -10.84
N LEU A 45 0.71 -5.96 -9.74
CA LEU A 45 1.29 -5.53 -8.47
C LEU A 45 2.38 -6.48 -7.99
N SER A 46 3.38 -5.96 -7.26
CA SER A 46 4.39 -6.78 -6.58
C SER A 46 4.64 -6.27 -5.16
N LEU A 47 4.31 -7.09 -4.16
CA LEU A 47 4.40 -6.78 -2.74
C LEU A 47 5.52 -7.61 -2.10
N GLY A 48 6.71 -7.03 -1.92
CA GLY A 48 7.87 -7.67 -1.30
C GLY A 48 7.85 -7.56 0.22
N GLY A 49 8.09 -8.68 0.90
CA GLY A 49 8.07 -8.79 2.36
C GLY A 49 9.30 -8.24 3.08
N GLY A 50 10.25 -7.63 2.37
CA GLY A 50 11.50 -7.12 2.93
C GLY A 50 12.63 -8.15 2.97
N GLY A 51 13.73 -7.80 3.65
CA GLY A 51 15.00 -8.50 3.49
C GLY A 51 15.62 -8.22 2.11
N PRO A 52 16.49 -9.11 1.61
CA PRO A 52 16.92 -9.07 0.20
C PRO A 52 15.72 -9.06 -0.75
N ASP A 53 15.80 -8.23 -1.79
CA ASP A 53 14.72 -8.11 -2.77
C ASP A 53 14.56 -9.38 -3.61
N VAL A 54 13.32 -9.73 -3.90
CA VAL A 54 12.99 -10.90 -4.73
C VAL A 54 13.06 -10.49 -6.20
N GLU A 55 14.26 -10.53 -6.78
CA GLU A 55 14.51 -10.13 -8.18
C GLU A 55 13.56 -10.83 -9.17
N ASN A 56 13.25 -12.11 -8.93
CA ASN A 56 12.30 -12.86 -9.77
C ASN A 56 10.88 -12.25 -9.77
N ALA A 57 10.45 -11.61 -8.68
CA ALA A 57 9.15 -10.93 -8.62
C ALA A 57 9.18 -9.60 -9.39
N ILE A 58 10.31 -8.87 -9.32
CA ILE A 58 10.52 -7.65 -10.11
C ILE A 58 10.56 -7.99 -11.61
N GLN A 59 11.29 -9.04 -11.98
CA GLN A 59 11.36 -9.55 -13.35
C GLN A 59 10.00 -10.06 -13.85
N TRP A 60 9.22 -10.72 -12.98
CA TRP A 60 7.83 -11.12 -13.29
C TRP A 60 6.99 -9.89 -13.63
N MET A 61 7.02 -8.86 -12.77
CA MET A 61 6.26 -7.62 -13.00
C MET A 61 6.64 -6.96 -14.33
N ILE A 62 7.94 -6.89 -14.64
CA ILE A 62 8.44 -6.39 -15.93
C ILE A 62 7.86 -7.20 -17.11
N ASN A 63 7.86 -8.53 -17.02
CA ASN A 63 7.36 -9.39 -18.09
C ASN A 63 5.84 -9.26 -18.29
N GLU A 64 5.07 -9.17 -17.21
CA GLU A 64 3.62 -8.99 -17.28
C GLU A 64 3.23 -7.65 -17.91
N VAL A 65 3.93 -6.57 -17.57
CA VAL A 65 3.71 -5.25 -18.18
C VAL A 65 4.05 -5.27 -19.67
N ARG A 66 5.11 -6.00 -20.05
CA ARG A 66 5.48 -6.23 -21.46
C ARG A 66 4.50 -7.15 -22.19
N GLY A 67 3.77 -7.98 -21.47
CA GLY A 67 2.90 -9.03 -22.02
C GLY A 67 3.69 -10.22 -22.60
N CYS A 68 4.97 -10.36 -22.26
CA CYS A 68 5.85 -11.37 -22.84
C CYS A 68 7.06 -11.65 -21.94
N THR A 69 7.63 -12.84 -22.04
CA THR A 69 8.92 -13.19 -21.42
C THR A 69 10.09 -13.11 -22.41
N ASP A 70 9.82 -13.28 -23.71
CA ASP A 70 10.81 -13.25 -24.78
C ASP A 70 10.31 -12.50 -26.02
N CYS A 71 10.36 -11.17 -25.96
CA CYS A 71 10.01 -10.31 -27.10
C CYS A 71 10.82 -9.01 -27.11
N ALA A 72 10.73 -8.25 -28.20
CA ALA A 72 11.46 -7.00 -28.37
C ALA A 72 10.92 -5.83 -27.53
N THR A 73 9.68 -5.91 -27.03
CA THR A 73 9.08 -4.89 -26.16
C THR A 73 9.96 -4.66 -24.94
N LYS A 74 10.22 -3.39 -24.61
CA LYS A 74 10.96 -2.99 -23.42
C LYS A 74 10.17 -1.95 -22.61
N VAL A 75 10.46 -1.87 -21.32
CA VAL A 75 9.78 -0.97 -20.37
C VAL A 75 10.75 0.01 -19.72
N ASN A 76 10.26 1.21 -19.40
CA ASN A 76 10.97 2.15 -18.54
C ASN A 76 10.59 1.90 -17.08
N VAL A 77 11.59 1.75 -16.21
CA VAL A 77 11.39 1.50 -14.78
C VAL A 77 11.76 2.75 -13.99
N VAL A 78 10.89 3.17 -13.06
CA VAL A 78 11.22 4.23 -12.09
C VAL A 78 11.22 3.64 -10.69
N VAL A 79 12.34 3.78 -9.98
CA VAL A 79 12.45 3.44 -8.57
C VAL A 79 12.20 4.70 -7.76
N ILE A 80 11.32 4.64 -6.76
CA ILE A 80 10.96 5.79 -5.93
C ILE A 80 11.33 5.49 -4.47
N ARG A 81 12.03 6.44 -3.83
CA ARG A 81 12.43 6.35 -2.42
C ARG A 81 12.52 7.74 -1.78
N THR A 82 12.53 7.83 -0.45
CA THR A 82 12.56 9.11 0.29
C THR A 82 13.95 9.57 0.70
N TYR A 83 14.93 8.68 0.71
CA TYR A 83 16.32 8.92 1.09
C TYR A 83 17.21 7.85 0.47
N GLY A 84 18.54 8.01 0.49
CA GLY A 84 19.52 7.00 0.06
C GLY A 84 20.12 7.32 -1.31
N ASN A 85 20.33 6.29 -2.13
CA ASN A 85 21.07 6.37 -3.40
C ASN A 85 20.33 5.61 -4.54
N HIS A 86 21.02 5.40 -5.65
CA HIS A 86 20.49 4.77 -6.87
C HIS A 86 20.92 3.29 -7.03
N ASP A 87 21.18 2.56 -5.95
CA ASP A 87 21.72 1.19 -5.99
C ASP A 87 20.84 0.19 -6.76
N TYR A 88 19.53 0.44 -6.83
CA TYR A 88 18.60 -0.35 -7.64
C TYR A 88 18.87 -0.27 -9.14
N ASN A 89 19.43 0.85 -9.64
CA ASN A 89 19.62 1.06 -11.07
C ASN A 89 20.46 -0.07 -11.69
N ARG A 90 21.56 -0.47 -11.03
CA ARG A 90 22.45 -1.50 -11.60
C ARG A 90 21.72 -2.83 -11.78
N VAL A 91 20.99 -3.29 -10.75
CA VAL A 91 20.33 -4.59 -10.75
C VAL A 91 19.14 -4.58 -11.72
N ILE A 92 18.29 -3.56 -11.67
CA ILE A 92 17.11 -3.46 -12.54
C ILE A 92 17.50 -3.24 -14.01
N ASN A 93 18.55 -2.45 -14.29
CA ASN A 93 19.00 -2.24 -15.67
C ASN A 93 19.49 -3.53 -16.34
N ALA A 94 19.98 -4.50 -15.55
CA ALA A 94 20.42 -5.80 -16.05
C ALA A 94 19.25 -6.77 -16.30
N MET A 95 18.03 -6.45 -15.85
CA MET A 95 16.86 -7.31 -16.03
C MET A 95 16.39 -7.36 -17.49
N LYS A 96 15.88 -8.53 -17.90
CA LYS A 96 15.42 -8.74 -19.28
C LYS A 96 14.22 -7.86 -19.57
N GLY A 97 14.30 -7.11 -20.67
CA GLY A 97 13.20 -6.26 -21.13
C GLY A 97 13.19 -4.85 -20.53
N VAL A 98 14.19 -4.45 -19.76
CA VAL A 98 14.33 -3.06 -19.31
C VAL A 98 14.97 -2.23 -20.41
N LYS A 99 14.36 -1.07 -20.71
CA LYS A 99 14.90 -0.05 -21.63
C LYS A 99 15.76 0.95 -20.88
N SER A 100 15.26 1.41 -19.74
CA SER A 100 15.91 2.35 -18.85
C SER A 100 15.42 2.14 -17.43
N VAL A 101 16.25 2.55 -16.48
CA VAL A 101 15.87 2.67 -15.08
C VAL A 101 16.40 3.97 -14.51
N GLU A 102 15.56 4.64 -13.72
CA GLU A 102 15.94 5.83 -12.97
C GLU A 102 15.45 5.72 -11.53
N THR A 103 16.32 6.03 -10.57
CA THR A 103 15.93 6.18 -9.17
C THR A 103 15.65 7.65 -8.86
N LEU A 104 14.46 7.94 -8.37
CA LEU A 104 14.04 9.25 -7.89
C LEU A 104 14.03 9.26 -6.36
N ILE A 105 14.85 10.14 -5.77
CA ILE A 105 14.83 10.42 -4.34
C ILE A 105 13.90 11.61 -4.12
N ILE A 106 12.69 11.34 -3.62
CA ILE A 106 11.64 12.35 -3.44
C ILE A 106 11.49 12.60 -1.94
N SER A 107 12.23 13.59 -1.45
CA SER A 107 12.50 13.76 -0.02
C SER A 107 11.50 14.65 0.71
N ASN A 108 10.63 15.36 -0.01
CA ASN A 108 9.65 16.30 0.54
C ASN A 108 8.46 16.48 -0.42
N GLN A 109 7.43 17.23 0.01
CA GLN A 109 6.23 17.49 -0.80
C GLN A 109 6.48 18.42 -1.99
N GLN A 110 7.46 19.31 -1.91
CA GLN A 110 7.82 20.21 -3.01
C GLN A 110 8.36 19.40 -4.19
N ASP A 111 9.28 18.46 -3.94
CA ASP A 111 9.79 17.51 -4.93
C ASP A 111 8.67 16.64 -5.50
N ALA A 112 7.76 16.14 -4.65
CA ALA A 112 6.62 15.34 -5.08
C ALA A 112 5.63 16.10 -5.98
N ASN A 113 5.70 17.43 -6.00
CA ASN A 113 4.89 18.28 -6.87
C ASN A 113 5.68 18.90 -8.05
N LYS A 114 6.99 18.64 -8.14
CA LYS A 114 7.85 19.20 -9.18
C LYS A 114 7.51 18.58 -10.54
N GLY A 115 7.24 19.42 -11.54
CA GLY A 115 6.74 18.98 -12.85
C GLY A 115 7.64 17.96 -13.56
N GLU A 116 8.96 18.11 -13.43
CA GLU A 116 9.93 17.17 -14.01
C GLU A 116 9.87 15.77 -13.38
N ILE A 117 9.69 15.67 -12.05
CA ILE A 117 9.56 14.40 -11.32
C ILE A 117 8.25 13.73 -11.70
N VAL A 118 7.16 14.49 -11.68
CA VAL A 118 5.81 14.03 -12.06
C VAL A 118 5.81 13.51 -13.50
N ALA A 119 6.47 14.21 -14.43
CA ALA A 119 6.57 13.78 -15.83
C ALA A 119 7.34 12.46 -15.99
N LYS A 120 8.47 12.31 -15.28
CA LYS A 120 9.25 11.05 -15.29
C LYS A 120 8.42 9.87 -14.78
N VAL A 121 7.71 10.06 -13.66
CA VAL A 121 6.85 9.02 -13.08
C VAL A 121 5.69 8.66 -14.02
N ARG A 122 5.01 9.65 -14.59
CA ARG A 122 3.89 9.42 -15.53
C ARG A 122 4.31 8.60 -16.76
N ASN A 123 5.54 8.83 -17.24
CA ASN A 123 6.12 8.16 -18.40
C ASN A 123 6.75 6.78 -18.08
N ALA A 124 6.79 6.38 -16.81
CA ALA A 124 7.24 5.06 -16.41
C ALA A 124 6.21 3.99 -16.79
N ASP A 125 6.67 2.78 -17.09
CA ASP A 125 5.80 1.62 -17.34
C ASP A 125 5.74 0.71 -16.10
N VAL A 126 6.81 0.74 -15.30
CA VAL A 126 6.93 0.05 -14.02
C VAL A 126 7.43 1.05 -12.98
N ILE A 127 6.77 1.06 -11.82
CA ILE A 127 7.20 1.82 -10.64
C ILE A 127 7.59 0.82 -9.54
N PHE A 128 8.73 1.02 -8.89
CA PHE A 128 9.15 0.24 -7.73
C PHE A 128 9.43 1.13 -6.53
N PHE A 129 8.65 0.99 -5.46
CA PHE A 129 8.87 1.67 -4.19
C PHE A 129 9.88 0.89 -3.34
N ALA A 130 11.00 1.54 -2.99
CA ALA A 130 12.00 0.92 -2.14
C ALA A 130 11.47 0.66 -0.71
N GLY A 131 12.30 0.01 0.12
CA GLY A 131 12.08 -0.04 1.55
C GLY A 131 12.32 1.31 2.23
N GLY A 132 11.95 1.41 3.50
CA GLY A 132 12.12 2.62 4.29
C GLY A 132 11.08 2.72 5.39
N ASP A 133 10.54 3.93 5.57
CA ASP A 133 9.49 4.24 6.53
C ASP A 133 8.23 4.67 5.78
N GLN A 134 7.15 3.93 5.96
CA GLN A 134 5.86 4.21 5.32
C GLN A 134 5.24 5.54 5.82
N CYS A 135 5.54 6.00 7.02
CA CYS A 135 5.11 7.32 7.49
C CYS A 135 5.72 8.42 6.62
N GLN A 136 7.00 8.28 6.24
CA GLN A 136 7.66 9.23 5.34
C GLN A 136 7.03 9.24 3.96
N TYR A 137 6.68 8.06 3.42
CA TYR A 137 6.00 7.95 2.12
C TYR A 137 4.65 8.68 2.16
N ILE A 138 3.86 8.45 3.20
CA ILE A 138 2.55 9.08 3.35
C ILE A 138 2.68 10.60 3.51
N ARG A 139 3.51 11.07 4.45
CA ARG A 139 3.67 12.52 4.72
C ARG A 139 4.17 13.30 3.50
N LYS A 140 5.02 12.68 2.68
CA LYS A 140 5.68 13.37 1.56
C LYS A 140 4.89 13.27 0.26
N TRP A 141 4.11 12.22 0.05
CA TRP A 141 3.58 11.90 -1.28
C TRP A 141 2.05 11.86 -1.34
N LYS A 142 1.34 11.66 -0.23
CA LYS A 142 -0.12 11.68 -0.24
C LYS A 142 -0.65 13.08 -0.55
N ASN A 143 -1.71 13.15 -1.35
CA ASN A 143 -2.33 14.37 -1.87
C ASN A 143 -1.37 15.25 -2.70
N THR A 144 -0.44 14.62 -3.42
CA THR A 144 0.50 15.33 -4.31
C THR A 144 0.32 14.93 -5.78
N LYS A 145 0.93 15.69 -6.69
CA LYS A 145 0.97 15.33 -8.11
C LYS A 145 1.71 14.02 -8.38
N LEU A 146 2.64 13.62 -7.51
CA LEU A 146 3.30 12.31 -7.57
C LEU A 146 2.29 11.18 -7.39
N GLU A 147 1.41 11.25 -6.39
CA GLU A 147 0.37 10.23 -6.17
C GLU A 147 -0.52 10.08 -7.42
N ALA A 148 -0.96 11.20 -8.01
CA ALA A 148 -1.75 11.19 -9.24
C ALA A 148 -0.96 10.56 -10.41
N ALA A 149 0.34 10.84 -10.53
CA ALA A 149 1.20 10.26 -11.55
C ALA A 149 1.34 8.73 -11.40
N VAL A 150 1.57 8.23 -10.18
CA VAL A 150 1.63 6.78 -9.90
C VAL A 150 0.30 6.10 -10.28
N ASN A 151 -0.83 6.67 -9.84
CA ASN A 151 -2.15 6.16 -10.20
C ASN A 151 -2.37 6.12 -11.73
N SER A 152 -1.86 7.11 -12.46
CA SER A 152 -1.94 7.13 -13.91
C SER A 152 -1.15 5.99 -14.58
N VAL A 153 0.00 5.59 -14.01
CA VAL A 153 0.77 4.44 -14.52
C VAL A 153 -0.01 3.14 -14.34
N TYR A 154 -0.59 2.91 -13.16
CA TYR A 154 -1.46 1.75 -12.92
C TYR A 154 -2.67 1.75 -13.87
N ALA A 155 -3.33 2.91 -14.04
CA ALA A 155 -4.50 3.03 -14.93
C ALA A 155 -4.18 2.73 -16.41
N ARG A 156 -2.94 2.96 -16.85
CA ARG A 156 -2.47 2.62 -18.21
C ARG A 156 -2.06 1.15 -18.38
N GLY A 157 -2.20 0.33 -17.34
CA GLY A 157 -1.79 -1.08 -17.36
C GLY A 157 -0.36 -1.33 -16.89
N GLY A 158 0.27 -0.35 -16.22
CA GLY A 158 1.62 -0.46 -15.69
C GLY A 158 1.74 -1.34 -14.45
N GLY A 159 2.98 -1.61 -14.07
CA GLY A 159 3.33 -2.42 -12.90
C GLY A 159 3.68 -1.53 -11.71
N ILE A 160 3.06 -1.77 -10.56
CA ILE A 160 3.41 -1.09 -9.30
C ILE A 160 3.95 -2.12 -8.32
N GLY A 161 5.22 -1.96 -7.96
CA GLY A 161 5.90 -2.86 -7.05
C GLY A 161 6.48 -2.12 -5.86
N GLY A 162 6.86 -2.87 -4.83
CA GLY A 162 7.69 -2.34 -3.76
C GLY A 162 8.05 -3.40 -2.72
N THR A 163 8.94 -3.05 -1.81
CA THR A 163 9.44 -3.95 -0.75
C THR A 163 9.28 -3.29 0.61
N SER A 164 9.00 -4.08 1.65
CA SER A 164 8.83 -3.58 3.03
C SER A 164 7.80 -2.44 3.09
N ALA A 165 8.17 -1.24 3.57
CA ALA A 165 7.33 -0.05 3.55
C ALA A 165 6.73 0.26 2.16
N GLY A 166 7.49 0.04 1.07
CA GLY A 166 7.02 0.22 -0.30
C GLY A 166 5.92 -0.77 -0.72
N ALA A 167 5.87 -1.95 -0.11
CA ALA A 167 4.75 -2.88 -0.27
C ALA A 167 3.55 -2.47 0.60
N MET A 168 3.81 -2.04 1.84
CA MET A 168 2.77 -1.67 2.81
C MET A 168 1.94 -0.46 2.34
N ILE A 169 2.54 0.54 1.70
CA ILE A 169 1.79 1.71 1.19
C ILE A 169 0.84 1.38 0.03
N GLN A 170 0.91 0.18 -0.53
CA GLN A 170 0.05 -0.23 -1.65
C GLN A 170 -1.30 -0.81 -1.19
N SER A 171 -1.49 -1.12 0.09
CA SER A 171 -2.80 -1.60 0.58
C SER A 171 -3.81 -0.46 0.72
N GLU A 172 -5.10 -0.79 0.76
CA GLU A 172 -6.15 0.22 0.99
C GLU A 172 -6.13 0.76 2.42
N PHE A 173 -5.94 -0.15 3.39
CA PHE A 173 -5.71 0.20 4.79
C PHE A 173 -4.20 0.13 5.04
N ILE A 174 -3.57 1.27 5.32
CA ILE A 174 -2.12 1.35 5.49
C ILE A 174 -1.82 1.59 6.95
N TYR A 175 -1.12 0.67 7.61
CA TYR A 175 -0.51 0.98 8.92
C TYR A 175 0.62 1.99 8.69
N ASP A 176 0.38 3.24 9.05
CA ASP A 176 1.26 4.35 8.66
C ASP A 176 2.48 4.51 9.56
N ALA A 177 2.51 3.86 10.74
CA ALA A 177 3.56 3.98 11.74
C ALA A 177 3.89 5.41 12.19
N CYS A 178 3.05 6.40 11.90
CA CYS A 178 3.33 7.80 12.23
C CYS A 178 3.17 8.11 13.72
N ALA A 179 2.42 7.29 14.45
CA ALA A 179 2.25 7.38 15.90
C ALA A 179 3.17 6.43 16.68
N SER A 180 3.95 5.58 16.00
CA SER A 180 4.83 4.60 16.65
C SER A 180 6.29 5.07 16.73
N SER A 181 7.08 4.39 17.55
CA SER A 181 8.54 4.50 17.51
C SER A 181 9.10 4.03 16.16
N GLU A 182 10.36 4.36 15.85
CA GLU A 182 11.02 4.00 14.59
C GLU A 182 10.99 2.49 14.27
N VAL A 183 10.88 1.65 15.30
CA VAL A 183 10.85 0.19 15.17
C VAL A 183 9.47 -0.33 14.71
N GLY A 184 8.42 0.49 14.84
CA GLY A 184 7.02 0.13 14.65
C GLY A 184 6.46 -0.70 15.81
N ILE A 185 5.14 -0.84 15.87
CA ILE A 185 4.50 -1.71 16.87
C ILE A 185 4.76 -3.18 16.58
N GLU A 186 4.94 -4.01 17.60
CA GLU A 186 5.10 -5.46 17.47
C GLU A 186 3.89 -6.22 18.03
N THR A 187 3.81 -7.52 17.73
CA THR A 187 2.65 -8.37 18.05
C THR A 187 2.17 -8.25 19.49
N ARG A 188 3.06 -8.30 20.49
CA ARG A 188 2.64 -8.25 21.89
C ARG A 188 1.90 -6.96 22.21
N ASP A 189 2.46 -5.81 21.83
CA ASP A 189 1.88 -4.51 22.14
C ASP A 189 0.59 -4.27 21.35
N ALA A 190 0.55 -4.67 20.07
CA ALA A 190 -0.65 -4.56 19.23
C ALA A 190 -1.83 -5.40 19.75
N LEU A 191 -1.54 -6.57 20.35
CA LEU A 191 -2.56 -7.43 20.93
C LEU A 191 -2.99 -7.00 22.35
N GLU A 192 -2.10 -6.37 23.11
CA GLU A 192 -2.39 -5.88 24.48
C GLU A 192 -3.21 -4.60 24.47
N ASP A 193 -2.94 -3.68 23.54
CA ASP A 193 -3.75 -2.47 23.32
C ASP A 193 -3.81 -2.13 21.82
N PRO A 194 -4.88 -2.52 21.11
CA PRO A 194 -4.96 -2.34 19.66
C PRO A 194 -5.20 -0.87 19.25
N TYR A 195 -5.29 0.08 20.20
CA TYR A 195 -5.40 1.52 19.94
C TYR A 195 -4.14 2.30 20.31
N LYS A 196 -3.14 1.67 20.93
CA LYS A 196 -1.91 2.36 21.35
C LYS A 196 -0.90 2.40 20.21
N ASP A 197 -0.53 3.59 19.75
CA ASP A 197 0.51 3.83 18.75
C ASP A 197 0.23 3.14 17.38
N ILE A 198 -1.04 2.82 17.12
CA ILE A 198 -1.53 2.27 15.86
C ILE A 198 -2.41 3.32 15.17
N THR A 199 -1.90 3.87 14.08
CA THR A 199 -2.61 4.77 13.19
C THR A 199 -2.66 4.21 11.77
N PHE A 200 -3.73 4.56 11.07
CA PHE A 200 -3.96 4.09 9.71
C PHE A 200 -4.18 5.27 8.77
N THR A 201 -3.61 5.14 7.59
CA THR A 201 -3.85 6.01 6.46
C THR A 201 -4.71 5.28 5.42
N TYR A 202 -5.64 6.04 4.82
CA TYR A 202 -6.59 5.58 3.81
C TYR A 202 -6.50 6.45 2.56
N ASN A 203 -7.03 5.96 1.44
CA ASN A 203 -7.15 6.71 0.18
C ASN A 203 -5.80 7.28 -0.29
N PHE A 204 -4.74 6.47 -0.26
CA PHE A 204 -3.46 6.86 -0.86
C PHE A 204 -3.31 6.26 -2.26
N PHE A 205 -3.53 4.95 -2.38
CA PHE A 205 -3.64 4.29 -3.67
C PHE A 205 -4.90 3.42 -3.74
N LYS A 206 -5.42 3.23 -4.95
CA LYS A 206 -6.67 2.48 -5.17
C LYS A 206 -6.47 1.42 -6.23
N TRP A 207 -6.03 0.24 -5.81
CA TRP A 207 -5.85 -0.90 -6.70
C TRP A 207 -7.06 -1.81 -6.67
N LYS A 208 -7.53 -2.22 -7.86
CA LYS A 208 -8.79 -2.96 -8.02
C LYS A 208 -8.88 -4.19 -7.11
N TYR A 209 -7.80 -4.96 -6.99
CA TYR A 209 -7.77 -6.22 -6.24
C TYR A 209 -7.16 -6.11 -4.83
N LEU A 210 -6.75 -4.91 -4.39
CA LEU A 210 -6.31 -4.68 -3.00
C LEU A 210 -7.34 -3.89 -2.17
N LYS A 211 -8.59 -3.81 -2.64
CA LYS A 211 -9.70 -3.30 -1.83
C LYS A 211 -9.97 -4.20 -0.63
N GLY A 212 -10.25 -3.62 0.53
CA GLY A 212 -10.47 -4.30 1.79
C GLY A 212 -9.20 -4.92 2.37
N THR A 213 -8.01 -4.56 1.88
CA THR A 213 -6.75 -5.21 2.29
C THR A 213 -5.88 -4.34 3.19
N ILE A 214 -5.08 -5.01 4.01
CA ILE A 214 -3.94 -4.44 4.73
C ILE A 214 -2.71 -5.31 4.50
N VAL A 215 -1.60 -4.71 4.06
CA VAL A 215 -0.35 -5.44 3.81
C VAL A 215 0.58 -5.28 5.02
N ASP A 216 1.18 -6.39 5.44
CA ASP A 216 2.25 -6.39 6.44
C ASP A 216 3.48 -7.18 5.96
N THR A 217 4.67 -6.75 6.37
CA THR A 217 5.96 -7.26 5.89
C THR A 217 6.89 -7.65 7.05
N HIS A 218 7.97 -8.35 6.74
CA HIS A 218 8.90 -8.96 7.71
C HIS A 218 8.22 -9.93 8.67
N LEU A 219 7.20 -10.65 8.18
CA LEU A 219 6.26 -11.38 9.02
C LEU A 219 6.95 -12.42 9.94
N ASP A 220 7.77 -13.27 9.36
CA ASP A 220 8.40 -14.43 9.99
C ASP A 220 9.56 -14.03 10.90
N ARG A 221 10.42 -13.11 10.43
CA ARG A 221 11.55 -12.58 11.20
C ARG A 221 11.10 -11.82 12.45
N ARG A 222 9.99 -11.08 12.36
CA ARG A 222 9.51 -10.22 13.45
C ARG A 222 8.28 -10.76 14.18
N LYS A 223 7.81 -11.96 13.80
CA LYS A 223 6.64 -12.64 14.41
C LYS A 223 5.37 -11.78 14.43
N ARG A 224 5.05 -11.13 13.31
CA ARG A 224 4.02 -10.08 13.18
C ARG A 224 2.59 -10.56 12.92
N MET A 225 2.29 -11.83 13.12
CA MET A 225 0.94 -12.35 12.88
C MET A 225 -0.13 -11.68 13.77
N GLY A 226 0.18 -11.46 15.05
CA GLY A 226 -0.79 -10.80 15.94
C GLY A 226 -0.95 -9.33 15.64
N ARG A 227 0.10 -8.69 15.13
CA ARG A 227 0.04 -7.31 14.65
C ARG A 227 -0.95 -7.15 13.50
N ILE A 228 -0.83 -7.95 12.44
CA ILE A 228 -1.76 -7.85 11.31
C ILE A 228 -3.20 -8.22 11.72
N MET A 229 -3.37 -9.18 12.64
CA MET A 229 -4.68 -9.51 13.22
C MET A 229 -5.29 -8.32 13.97
N ALA A 230 -4.51 -7.63 14.81
CA ALA A 230 -4.97 -6.39 15.47
C ALA A 230 -5.36 -5.32 14.45
N PHE A 231 -4.59 -5.16 13.37
CA PHE A 231 -4.92 -4.18 12.33
C PHE A 231 -6.25 -4.48 11.64
N ILE A 232 -6.50 -5.74 11.28
CA ILE A 232 -7.78 -6.22 10.72
C ILE A 232 -8.91 -5.91 11.69
N ALA A 233 -8.74 -6.25 12.98
CA ALA A 233 -9.74 -6.00 14.01
C ALA A 233 -10.14 -4.52 14.08
N ARG A 234 -9.15 -3.62 13.98
CA ARG A 234 -9.38 -2.16 14.00
C ARG A 234 -10.16 -1.68 12.78
N GLN A 235 -9.92 -2.25 11.59
CA GLN A 235 -10.68 -1.86 10.38
C GLN A 235 -12.17 -2.20 10.50
N ILE A 236 -12.47 -3.35 11.11
CA ILE A 236 -13.85 -3.80 11.29
C ILE A 236 -14.50 -3.04 12.45
N GLN A 237 -13.83 -2.94 13.60
CA GLN A 237 -14.34 -2.26 14.79
C GLN A 237 -14.64 -0.77 14.56
N ASP A 238 -13.81 -0.07 13.78
CA ASP A 238 -14.00 1.35 13.48
C ASP A 238 -14.93 1.60 12.29
N GLY A 239 -15.59 0.55 11.78
CA GLY A 239 -16.55 0.66 10.69
C GLY A 239 -15.94 1.05 9.34
N LYS A 240 -14.64 0.80 9.13
CA LYS A 240 -13.98 1.03 7.82
C LYS A 240 -14.38 -0.02 6.80
N SER A 241 -14.64 -1.25 7.25
CA SER A 241 -15.15 -2.33 6.42
C SER A 241 -15.89 -3.36 7.26
N GLN A 242 -16.81 -4.11 6.65
CA GLN A 242 -17.46 -5.26 7.31
C GLN A 242 -16.52 -6.47 7.40
N SER A 243 -15.50 -6.53 6.54
CA SER A 243 -14.46 -7.56 6.53
C SER A 243 -13.14 -6.97 6.05
N ALA A 244 -12.01 -7.47 6.54
CA ALA A 244 -10.69 -7.05 6.05
C ALA A 244 -9.75 -8.24 5.86
N LEU A 245 -8.96 -8.19 4.78
CA LEU A 245 -7.99 -9.21 4.41
C LEU A 245 -6.57 -8.70 4.65
N GLY A 246 -5.91 -9.24 5.65
CA GLY A 246 -4.48 -9.08 5.85
C GLY A 246 -3.68 -9.90 4.84
N ILE A 247 -2.65 -9.29 4.23
CA ILE A 247 -1.66 -9.96 3.39
C ILE A 247 -0.31 -9.80 4.09
N ALA A 248 0.10 -10.83 4.82
CA ALA A 248 1.31 -10.84 5.62
C ALA A 248 2.43 -11.61 4.91
N ILE A 249 3.54 -10.93 4.62
CA ILE A 249 4.58 -11.43 3.72
C ILE A 249 5.89 -11.63 4.49
N SER A 250 6.48 -12.82 4.37
CA SER A 250 7.79 -13.16 4.96
C SER A 250 8.92 -12.41 4.25
N GLU A 251 10.09 -12.28 4.89
CA GLU A 251 11.28 -11.77 4.19
C GLU A 251 11.65 -12.67 2.98
N GLU A 252 12.39 -12.10 2.02
CA GLU A 252 12.83 -12.80 0.79
C GLU A 252 11.66 -13.46 0.02
N THR A 253 10.46 -12.89 0.16
CA THR A 253 9.21 -13.38 -0.41
C THR A 253 8.40 -12.22 -0.95
N SER A 254 7.74 -12.42 -2.09
CA SER A 254 6.83 -11.45 -2.68
C SER A 254 5.49 -12.10 -3.02
N VAL A 255 4.42 -11.35 -2.78
CA VAL A 255 3.10 -11.63 -3.36
C VAL A 255 2.96 -10.77 -4.62
N VAL A 256 2.85 -11.42 -5.77
CA VAL A 256 2.59 -10.74 -7.04
C VAL A 256 1.13 -10.93 -7.45
N VAL A 257 0.49 -9.90 -8.00
CA VAL A 257 -0.94 -9.92 -8.36
C VAL A 257 -1.09 -9.56 -9.82
N ASP A 258 -1.69 -10.46 -10.60
CA ASP A 258 -1.96 -10.23 -12.02
C ASP A 258 -3.21 -9.38 -12.27
N LYS A 259 -3.46 -9.05 -13.55
CA LYS A 259 -4.62 -8.25 -13.98
C LYS A 259 -5.98 -8.94 -13.77
N TYR A 260 -5.98 -10.23 -13.47
CA TYR A 260 -7.17 -11.02 -13.19
C TYR A 260 -7.47 -11.13 -11.69
N GLY A 261 -6.57 -10.65 -10.84
CA GLY A 261 -6.68 -10.71 -9.39
C GLY A 261 -6.13 -12.00 -8.79
N ILE A 262 -5.35 -12.78 -9.57
CA ILE A 262 -4.68 -13.97 -9.06
C ILE A 262 -3.36 -13.54 -8.44
N ALA A 263 -3.28 -13.69 -7.12
CA ALA A 263 -2.05 -13.54 -6.37
C ALA A 263 -1.20 -14.82 -6.46
N LYS A 264 0.11 -14.70 -6.58
CA LYS A 264 1.08 -15.80 -6.54
C LYS A 264 2.24 -15.46 -5.60
N VAL A 265 2.79 -16.47 -4.94
CA VAL A 265 3.95 -16.29 -4.06
C VAL A 265 5.23 -16.67 -4.80
N ILE A 266 6.18 -15.72 -4.83
CA ILE A 266 7.53 -15.88 -5.40
C ILE A 266 8.55 -15.62 -4.28
N GLY A 267 9.64 -16.38 -4.23
CA GLY A 267 10.70 -16.21 -3.23
C GLY A 267 10.87 -17.45 -2.35
N ARG A 268 11.46 -17.27 -1.17
CA ARG A 268 11.91 -18.37 -0.30
C ARG A 268 10.92 -18.75 0.80
N GLY A 269 10.14 -17.79 1.28
CA GLY A 269 9.22 -17.97 2.40
C GLY A 269 7.78 -18.26 1.98
N SER A 270 6.84 -17.90 2.86
CA SER A 270 5.40 -18.00 2.61
C SER A 270 4.73 -16.63 2.78
N ALA A 271 3.58 -16.45 2.15
CA ALA A 271 2.67 -15.37 2.48
C ALA A 271 1.44 -15.93 3.18
N TYR A 272 0.85 -15.15 4.07
CA TYR A 272 -0.35 -15.51 4.81
C TYR A 272 -1.45 -14.52 4.47
N PHE A 273 -2.59 -15.05 4.05
CA PHE A 273 -3.79 -14.29 3.83
C PHE A 273 -4.68 -14.51 5.05
N VAL A 274 -4.98 -13.44 5.79
CA VAL A 274 -5.67 -13.49 7.09
C VAL A 274 -6.97 -12.72 6.96
N LEU A 275 -8.10 -13.41 7.01
CA LEU A 275 -9.41 -12.78 6.87
C LEU A 275 -10.09 -12.67 8.24
N GLY A 276 -10.47 -11.44 8.60
CA GLY A 276 -11.52 -11.17 9.58
C GLY A 276 -12.79 -10.79 8.82
N ASP A 277 -13.87 -11.52 9.06
CA ASP A 277 -15.13 -11.41 8.31
C ASP A 277 -16.35 -11.14 9.21
N HIS A 278 -16.11 -10.80 10.47
CA HIS A 278 -17.12 -10.44 11.45
C HIS A 278 -16.54 -9.48 12.51
N PRO A 279 -17.38 -8.78 13.29
CA PRO A 279 -16.91 -7.90 14.35
C PRO A 279 -16.13 -8.64 15.45
N PRO A 280 -15.03 -8.07 15.97
CA PRO A 280 -14.30 -8.65 17.10
C PRO A 280 -15.16 -8.59 18.38
N GLU A 281 -15.00 -9.58 19.28
CA GLU A 281 -15.71 -9.56 20.57
C GLU A 281 -15.19 -8.44 21.49
N VAL A 282 -13.89 -8.17 21.47
CA VAL A 282 -13.26 -7.09 22.25
C VAL A 282 -12.16 -6.42 21.44
N CYS A 283 -12.41 -5.21 20.96
CA CYS A 283 -11.41 -4.33 20.37
C CYS A 283 -11.63 -2.91 20.89
N LYS A 284 -10.96 -2.53 21.98
CA LYS A 284 -11.16 -1.25 22.68
C LYS A 284 -9.82 -0.70 23.20
N PRO A 285 -9.68 0.62 23.42
CA PRO A 285 -8.47 1.19 24.00
C PRO A 285 -8.11 0.55 25.35
N ARG A 286 -6.80 0.38 25.59
CA ARG A 286 -6.23 -0.15 26.85
C ARG A 286 -6.80 -1.51 27.26
N THR A 287 -7.27 -2.30 26.30
CA THR A 287 -7.90 -3.59 26.55
C THR A 287 -7.31 -4.63 25.59
N PRO A 288 -6.84 -5.78 26.09
CA PRO A 288 -6.31 -6.84 25.23
C PRO A 288 -7.36 -7.36 24.24
N LEU A 289 -6.96 -7.49 22.98
CA LEU A 289 -7.81 -7.92 21.87
C LEU A 289 -8.43 -9.30 22.14
N THR A 290 -9.71 -9.44 21.84
CA THR A 290 -10.37 -10.73 21.63
C THR A 290 -11.10 -10.68 20.29
N PHE A 291 -10.69 -11.57 19.39
CA PHE A 291 -11.29 -11.75 18.07
C PHE A 291 -11.11 -13.23 17.69
N SER A 292 -12.20 -13.97 17.65
CA SER A 292 -12.21 -15.38 17.26
C SER A 292 -12.20 -15.61 15.75
N ASP A 293 -11.77 -16.82 15.37
CA ASP A 293 -12.06 -17.43 14.08
C ASP A 293 -11.60 -16.65 12.83
N TYR A 294 -10.40 -16.05 12.91
CA TYR A 294 -9.71 -15.60 11.70
C TYR A 294 -9.47 -16.79 10.77
N LYS A 295 -9.78 -16.61 9.49
CA LYS A 295 -9.49 -17.59 8.44
C LYS A 295 -8.12 -17.28 7.86
N ILE A 296 -7.19 -18.23 7.99
CA ILE A 296 -5.80 -18.02 7.55
C ILE A 296 -5.43 -19.04 6.48
N TRP A 297 -5.01 -18.53 5.31
CA TRP A 297 -4.39 -19.34 4.25
C TRP A 297 -2.89 -19.08 4.25
N ARG A 298 -2.10 -20.16 4.33
CA ARG A 298 -0.66 -20.10 4.10
C ARG A 298 -0.36 -20.49 2.66
N ILE A 299 0.11 -19.53 1.88
CA ILE A 299 0.43 -19.69 0.46
C ILE A 299 1.95 -19.83 0.33
N ARG A 300 2.40 -20.97 -0.19
CA ARG A 300 3.82 -21.25 -0.40
C ARG A 300 4.24 -20.82 -1.80
N ARG A 301 5.56 -20.78 -2.03
CA ARG A 301 6.14 -20.51 -3.34
C ARG A 301 5.47 -21.35 -4.43
N GLY A 302 5.01 -20.69 -5.49
CA GLY A 302 4.38 -21.33 -6.65
C GLY A 302 2.86 -21.50 -6.52
N ASP A 303 2.31 -21.42 -5.31
CA ASP A 303 0.87 -21.48 -5.09
C ASP A 303 0.22 -20.11 -5.36
N SER A 304 -1.10 -20.15 -5.57
CA SER A 304 -1.91 -18.98 -5.88
C SER A 304 -3.06 -18.74 -4.91
N PHE A 305 -3.52 -17.50 -4.84
CA PHE A 305 -4.69 -17.07 -4.09
C PHE A 305 -5.53 -16.14 -4.95
N ASP A 306 -6.84 -16.38 -5.07
CA ASP A 306 -7.74 -15.54 -5.85
C ASP A 306 -8.25 -14.38 -4.96
N LEU A 307 -7.79 -13.16 -5.22
CA LEU A 307 -8.22 -11.94 -4.51
C LEU A 307 -9.60 -11.46 -4.96
N LYS A 308 -10.05 -11.86 -6.15
CA LYS A 308 -11.38 -11.54 -6.65
C LYS A 308 -12.43 -12.45 -6.02
N ASN A 309 -12.10 -13.74 -5.86
CA ASN A 309 -12.97 -14.74 -5.25
C ASN A 309 -12.19 -15.46 -4.14
N ILE A 310 -12.21 -14.89 -2.93
CA ILE A 310 -11.50 -15.46 -1.77
C ILE A 310 -11.89 -16.94 -1.61
N PRO A 311 -10.93 -17.88 -1.59
CA PRO A 311 -11.21 -19.30 -1.48
C PRO A 311 -12.05 -19.63 -0.24
N THR A 312 -13.04 -20.52 -0.35
CA THR A 312 -13.88 -20.93 0.80
C THR A 312 -13.34 -22.13 1.57
N ARG A 313 -12.18 -22.65 1.17
CA ARG A 313 -11.51 -23.83 1.75
C ARG A 313 -10.00 -23.63 1.81
N GLY A 314 -9.30 -24.52 2.51
CA GLY A 314 -7.84 -24.49 2.62
C GLY A 314 -7.29 -23.49 3.63
N TYR A 315 -8.16 -22.85 4.42
CA TYR A 315 -7.75 -22.09 5.59
C TYR A 315 -7.75 -22.94 6.85
N TYR A 316 -7.01 -22.47 7.85
CA TYR A 316 -7.16 -22.89 9.24
C TYR A 316 -7.66 -21.71 10.08
N LEU A 317 -8.29 -22.02 11.22
CA LEU A 317 -8.81 -21.01 12.14
C LEU A 317 -7.80 -20.67 13.23
N ARG A 318 -7.68 -19.39 13.56
CA ARG A 318 -6.95 -18.89 14.73
C ARG A 318 -7.71 -17.78 15.41
N SER A 319 -7.61 -17.76 16.73
CA SER A 319 -8.27 -16.77 17.56
C SER A 319 -7.24 -16.03 18.40
N VAL A 320 -7.50 -14.75 18.67
CA VAL A 320 -6.85 -14.03 19.75
C VAL A 320 -7.86 -13.96 20.91
N LYS A 321 -7.45 -14.37 22.11
CA LYS A 321 -8.25 -14.28 23.33
C LYS A 321 -7.46 -13.55 24.41
N ARG A 322 -7.95 -12.38 24.82
CA ARG A 322 -7.30 -11.50 25.81
C ARG A 322 -5.82 -11.26 25.48
N GLY A 323 -5.55 -10.85 24.24
CA GLY A 323 -4.21 -10.51 23.76
C GLY A 323 -3.29 -11.70 23.48
N ARG A 324 -3.80 -12.95 23.50
CA ARG A 324 -2.99 -14.17 23.28
C ARG A 324 -3.58 -15.04 22.19
N PHE A 325 -2.74 -15.69 21.38
CA PHE A 325 -3.21 -16.66 20.41
C PHE A 325 -3.78 -17.90 21.10
N SER A 326 -4.85 -18.46 20.52
CA SER A 326 -5.39 -19.76 20.92
C SER A 326 -4.43 -20.92 20.62
N SER A 327 -3.61 -20.77 19.58
CA SER A 327 -2.63 -21.75 19.10
C SER A 327 -1.58 -21.05 18.21
N ASP A 328 -0.48 -21.73 17.86
CA ASP A 328 0.52 -21.18 16.94
C ASP A 328 -0.13 -20.69 15.63
N PRO A 329 -0.02 -19.40 15.28
CA PRO A 329 -0.78 -18.85 14.17
C PRO A 329 -0.12 -19.06 12.80
N TYR A 330 1.03 -19.76 12.71
CA TYR A 330 1.80 -20.04 11.48
C TYR A 330 1.62 -21.47 10.91
#